data_AF-A0A3D2VPH9-F1
#
_entry.id   AF-A0A3D2VPH9-F1
#
_cell.length_a   1.000
_cell.length_b   1.000
_cell.length_c   1.000
_cell.angle_alpha   90.00
_cell.angle_beta   90.00
_cell.angle_gamma   90.00
#
_symmetry.space_group_name_H-M   'P 1'
#
loop_
_entity.id
_entity.type
_entity.pdbx_description
1 polymer ?
#
loop_
_entity_poly.entity_id
_entity_poly.type
_entity_poly.pdbx_seq_one_letter_code
_entity_poly.pdbx_strand_id
1 'polypeptide(L)' 'MPLPLARLPSLDLLRGFVAVGRRMSITQAADDLCLTQSAVSRQIKALEEALG' A
#
# COMPACT_ATOMS: atom_id res chain seq x y z
N MET A 1 -20.70 -14.34 1.10
CA MET A 1 -19.65 -15.00 0.32
C MET A 1 -18.30 -14.47 0.78
N PRO A 2 -17.53 -15.22 1.58
CA PRO A 2 -16.21 -14.76 1.99
C PRO A 2 -15.34 -14.60 0.74
N LEU A 3 -14.66 -13.47 0.62
CA LEU A 3 -13.67 -13.27 -0.42
C LEU A 3 -12.60 -14.35 -0.23
N PRO A 4 -12.29 -15.17 -1.24
CA PRO A 4 -11.19 -16.11 -1.15
C PRO A 4 -9.94 -15.35 -0.73
N LEU A 5 -9.22 -15.81 0.30
CA LEU A 5 -7.98 -15.15 0.75
C LEU A 5 -6.96 -15.00 -0.39
N ALA A 6 -7.04 -15.86 -1.40
CA ALA A 6 -6.26 -15.80 -2.64
C ALA A 6 -6.53 -14.56 -3.50
N ARG A 7 -7.62 -13.82 -3.27
CA ARG A 7 -7.99 -12.60 -4.00
C ARG A 7 -7.65 -11.32 -3.24
N LEU A 8 -7.15 -11.42 -2.01
CA LEU A 8 -6.76 -10.23 -1.24
C LEU A 8 -5.38 -9.75 -1.70
N PRO A 9 -5.18 -8.43 -1.85
CA PRO A 9 -3.85 -7.88 -2.06
C PRO A 9 -2.94 -8.19 -0.87
N SER A 10 -1.63 -8.24 -1.09
CA SER A 10 -0.69 -8.53 -0.02
C SER A 10 -0.73 -7.46 1.08
N LEU A 11 -0.46 -7.88 2.32
CA LEU A 11 -0.54 -7.00 3.49
C LEU A 11 0.37 -5.77 3.38
N ASP A 12 1.49 -5.87 2.69
CA ASP A 12 2.40 -4.74 2.46
C ASP A 12 1.74 -3.65 1.61
N LEU A 13 0.93 -4.01 0.61
CA LEU A 13 0.21 -3.04 -0.22
C LEU A 13 -0.82 -2.27 0.61
N LEU A 14 -1.57 -2.99 1.45
CA LEU A 14 -2.54 -2.41 2.35
C LEU A 14 -1.86 -1.51 3.40
N ARG A 15 -0.71 -1.93 3.92
CA ARG A 15 0.07 -1.16 4.89
C ARG A 15 0.59 0.14 4.29
N GLY A 16 1.15 0.09 3.07
CA GLY A 16 1.56 1.28 2.32
C GLY A 16 0.40 2.25 2.11
N PHE A 17 -0.74 1.74 1.65
CA PHE A 17 -1.94 2.56 1.42
C PHE A 17 -2.46 3.25 2.68
N VAL A 18 -2.62 2.52 3.79
CA VAL A 18 -3.10 3.09 5.06
C VAL A 18 -2.11 4.13 5.59
N ALA A 19 -0.80 3.89 5.51
CA ALA A 19 0.21 4.84 5.93
C ALA A 19 0.13 6.15 5.13
N VAL A 20 0.05 6.05 3.80
CA VAL A 20 -0.12 7.21 2.91
C VAL A 20 -1.40 7.97 3.22
N GLY A 21 -2.53 7.27 3.40
CA GLY A 21 -3.81 7.88 3.76
C GLY A 21 -3.79 8.62 5.09
N ARG A 22 -3.09 8.08 6.11
CA ARG A 22 -2.94 8.71 7.43
C ARG A 22 -2.04 9.95 7.40
N ARG A 23 -0.94 9.88 6.65
CA ARG A 23 0.02 11.00 6.55
C ARG A 23 -0.38 12.04 5.51
N MET A 24 -1.29 11.70 4.61
CA MET A 24 -1.61 12.48 3.40
C MET A 24 -0.33 12.87 2.61
N SER A 25 0.72 12.04 2.71
CA SER A 25 2.04 12.29 2.13
C SER A 25 2.78 10.96 1.93
N ILE A 26 3.21 10.70 0.69
CA ILE A 26 3.98 9.49 0.36
C ILE A 26 5.37 9.52 1.01
N THR A 27 6.01 10.69 1.05
CA THR A 27 7.35 10.85 1.64
C THR A 27 7.34 10.54 3.13
N GLN A 28 6.42 11.15 3.90
CA GLN A 28 6.32 10.89 5.34
C GLN A 28 5.89 9.45 5.65
N ALA A 29 5.01 8.87 4.82
CA ALA A 29 4.64 7.46 4.97
C ALA A 29 5.80 6.51 4.69
N ALA A 30 6.70 6.85 3.77
CA ALA A 30 7.90 6.08 3.49
C ALA A 30 8.87 6.09 4.68
N ASP A 31 9.05 7.26 5.31
CA ASP A 31 9.86 7.39 6.53
C ASP A 31 9.29 6.55 7.68
N ASP A 32 7.97 6.60 7.92
CA ASP A 32 7.29 5.78 8.94
C ASP A 32 7.47 4.27 8.74
N LEU A 33 7.57 3.85 7.47
CA LEU A 33 7.67 2.45 7.08
C LEU A 33 9.12 1.98 6.92
N CYS A 34 10.11 2.86 7.11
CA CYS A 34 11.52 2.61 6.80
C CYS A 34 11.73 2.13 5.35
N LEU A 35 11.00 2.72 4.41
CA LEU A 35 11.05 2.42 2.98
C LEU A 35 11.48 3.65 2.20
N THR A 36 11.91 3.44 0.95
CA THR A 36 12.07 4.56 0.02
C THR A 36 10.71 5.05 -0.47
N GLN A 37 10.62 6.35 -0.81
CA GLN A 37 9.43 6.93 -1.43
C GLN A 37 8.99 6.16 -2.70
N SER A 38 9.96 5.67 -3.48
CA SER A 38 9.71 4.85 -4.68
C SER A 38 9.15 3.46 -4.36
N ALA A 39 9.54 2.84 -3.25
CA ALA A 39 8.99 1.56 -2.81
C ALA A 39 7.52 1.71 -2.40
N VAL A 40 7.20 2.74 -1.62
CA VAL A 40 5.80 3.04 -1.24
C VAL A 40 4.96 3.38 -2.47
N SER A 41 5.47 4.19 -3.39
CA SER A 41 4.76 4.50 -4.65
C SER A 41 4.45 3.24 -5.47
N ARG A 42 5.37 2.27 -5.56
CA ARG A 42 5.12 0.98 -6.20
C ARG A 42 4.05 0.16 -5.48
N GLN A 43 4.03 0.19 -4.14
CA GLN A 43 2.98 -0.49 -3.37
C GLN A 43 1.60 0.08 -3.66
N ILE A 44 1.46 1.41 -3.75
CA ILE A 44 0.18 2.04 -4.10
C ILE A 44 -0.25 1.64 -5.51
N LYS A 45 0.67 1.75 -6.48
CA LYS A 45 0.37 1.38 -7.87
C LYS A 45 -0.04 -0.08 -8.01
N ALA A 46 0.67 -1.00 -7.36
CA ALA A 46 0.35 -2.42 -7.38
C ALA A 46 -0.99 -2.72 -6.68
N LEU A 47 -1.37 -1.94 -5.65
CA LEU A 47 -2.68 -2.05 -5.04
C LEU A 47 -3.80 -1.61 -5.99
N GLU A 48 -3.62 -0.49 -6.69
CA GLU A 48 -4.56 0.00 -7.70
C GLU A 48 -4.71 -1.04 -8.83
N GLU A 49 -3.60 -1.55 -9.37
CA GLU A 49 -3.61 -2.62 -10.39
C GLU A 49 -4.33 -3.90 -9.93
N ALA A 50 -4.24 -4.25 -8.65
CA ALA A 50 -4.91 -5.42 -8.09
C ALA A 50 -6.43 -5.22 -7.89
N LEU A 51 -6.90 -3.97 -7.78
CA LEU A 51 -8.30 -3.63 -7.54
C LEU A 51 -9.06 -3.22 -8.81
N GLY A 52 -8.35 -2.75 -9.85
CA GLY A 52 -8.92 -2.29 -11.12
C GLY A 52 -9.21 -0.79 -11.12
#